data_AF-A0A519MC85-F1
#
_entry.id   AF-A0A519MC85-F1
#
_cell.length_a   1.000
_cell.length_b   1.000
_cell.length_c   1.000
_cell.angle_alpha   90.00
_cell.angle_beta   90.00
_cell.angle_gamma   90.00
#
_symmetry.space_group_name_H-M   'P 1'
#
loop_
_entity.id
_entity.type
_entity.pdbx_description
1 polymer ?
#
loop_
_entity_poly.entity_id
_entity_poly.type
_entity_poly.pdbx_seq_one_letter_code
_entity_poly.pdbx_strand_id
1 'polypeptide(L)' 'MDTIQHISQLEDQLSEAMKTSNTTELEGLLSDHLLFTDHTGQIHTKQEDIEAHRSGNIEIFSIDSSEQNIRQFG' A
#
# COMPACT_ATOMS: atom_id res chain seq x y z
N MET A 1 19.81 9.34 -3.18
CA MET A 1 18.83 9.24 -2.08
C MET A 1 19.27 8.13 -1.16
N ASP A 2 19.17 8.34 0.15
CA ASP A 2 19.38 7.28 1.14
C ASP A 2 18.22 6.26 1.08
N THR A 3 18.47 5.00 1.43
CA THR A 3 17.47 3.92 1.38
C THR A 3 16.25 4.24 2.24
N ILE A 4 16.44 4.80 3.43
CA ILE A 4 15.34 5.16 4.34
C ILE A 4 14.45 6.23 3.70
N GLN A 5 15.07 7.23 3.07
CA GLN A 5 14.33 8.29 2.39
C GLN A 5 13.53 7.74 1.20
N HIS A 6 14.11 6.80 0.45
CA HIS A 6 13.41 6.16 -0.67
C HIS A 6 12.18 5.37 -0.17
N ILE A 7 12.34 4.58 0.91
CA ILE A 7 11.23 3.83 1.50
C ILE A 7 10.12 4.78 1.95
N SER A 8 10.46 5.87 2.66
CA SER A 8 9.48 6.86 3.11
C SER A 8 8.67 7.44 1.95
N GLN A 9 9.30 7.72 0.81
CA GLN A 9 8.59 8.25 -0.36
C GLN A 9 7.66 7.23 -1.01
N LEU A 10 8.06 5.96 -1.07
CA LEU A 10 7.19 4.90 -1.58
C LEU A 10 5.97 4.69 -0.68
N GLU A 11 6.12 4.81 0.64
CA GLU A 11 5.02 4.74 1.61
C GLU A 11 4.04 5.91 1.45
N ASP A 12 4.54 7.12 1.21
CA ASP A 12 3.70 8.30 0.93
C ASP A 12 2.91 8.10 -0.37
N GLN A 13 3.57 7.62 -1.44
CA GLN A 13 2.93 7.32 -2.72
C GLN A 13 1.87 6.24 -2.60
N LEU A 14 2.17 5.17 -1.85
CA LEU A 14 1.22 4.09 -1.58
C LEU A 14 -0.02 4.63 -0.86
N SER A 15 0.17 5.47 0.16
CA SER A 15 -0.92 6.08 0.93
C SER A 15 -1.82 6.96 0.06
N GLU A 16 -1.24 7.78 -0.81
CA GLU A 16 -2.01 8.59 -1.77
C GLU A 16 -2.76 7.74 -2.80
N ALA A 17 -2.11 6.70 -3.33
CA ALA A 17 -2.72 5.79 -4.30
C ALA A 17 -3.91 5.04 -3.68
N MET A 18 -3.81 4.62 -2.42
CA MET A 18 -4.92 3.99 -1.68
C MET A 18 -6.09 4.96 -1.46
N LYS A 19 -5.82 6.20 -1.02
CA LYS A 19 -6.86 7.23 -0.81
C LYS A 19 -7.61 7.59 -2.09
N THR A 20 -6.88 7.71 -3.19
CA THR A 20 -7.46 8.05 -4.50
C THR A 20 -8.00 6.84 -5.26
N SER A 21 -7.85 5.63 -4.70
CA SER A 21 -8.12 4.36 -5.39
C SER A 21 -7.45 4.29 -6.77
N ASN A 22 -6.24 4.83 -6.89
CA ASN A 22 -5.46 4.85 -8.12
C ASN A 22 -4.87 3.45 -8.40
N THR A 23 -5.70 2.58 -8.94
CA THR A 23 -5.33 1.18 -9.26
C THR A 23 -4.12 1.06 -10.19
N THR A 24 -3.87 2.05 -11.05
CA THR A 24 -2.68 2.02 -11.95
C THR A 24 -1.39 2.25 -11.17
N GLU A 25 -1.41 3.14 -10.19
CA GLU A 25 -0.25 3.43 -9.34
C GLU A 25 -0.02 2.29 -8.34
N LEU A 26 -1.09 1.76 -7.74
CA LEU A 26 -1.01 0.56 -6.88
C LEU A 26 -0.43 -0.65 -7.63
N GLU A 27 -0.83 -0.88 -8.89
CA GLU A 27 -0.25 -1.93 -9.74
C GLU A 27 1.27 -1.80 -9.93
N GLY A 28 1.80 -0.57 -9.95
CA GLY A 28 3.24 -0.30 -10.08
C GLY A 28 4.01 -0.37 -8.76
N LEU A 29 3.36 -0.05 -7.64
CA LEU A 29 3.98 -0.04 -6.30
C LEU A 29 4.01 -1.42 -5.65
N LEU A 30 3.00 -2.25 -5.92
CA LEU A 30 2.84 -3.56 -5.28
C LEU A 30 3.49 -4.67 -6.11
N SER A 31 4.24 -5.53 -5.43
CA SER A 31 4.84 -6.74 -6.03
C SER A 31 3.76 -7.69 -6.58
N ASP A 32 4.01 -8.31 -7.73
CA ASP A 32 3.13 -9.32 -8.32
C ASP A 32 2.95 -10.57 -7.45
N HIS A 33 3.85 -10.78 -6.50
CA HIS A 33 3.80 -11.86 -5.51
C HIS A 33 3.43 -11.39 -4.11
N LEU A 34 2.85 -10.19 -3.97
CA LEU A 34 2.37 -9.70 -2.69
C LEU A 34 1.34 -10.65 -2.08
N LEU A 35 1.61 -11.03 -0.84
CA LEU A 35 0.65 -11.63 0.08
C LEU A 35 0.62 -10.75 1.33
N PHE A 36 -0.55 -10.31 1.74
CA PHE A 36 -0.75 -9.55 2.97
C PHE A 36 -1.90 -10.11 3.77
N THR A 37 -1.89 -9.85 5.07
CA THR A 37 -2.99 -10.20 5.96
C THR A 37 -3.82 -8.97 6.27
N ASP A 38 -5.14 -9.06 6.15
CA ASP A 38 -6.03 -8.01 6.63
C ASP A 38 -6.20 -8.04 8.16
N HIS A 39 -7.00 -7.12 8.69
CA HIS A 39 -7.30 -7.02 10.12
C HIS A 39 -8.09 -8.21 10.70
N THR A 40 -8.65 -9.08 9.87
CA THR A 40 -9.32 -10.33 10.28
C THR A 40 -8.38 -11.54 10.28
N GLY A 41 -7.15 -11.36 9.80
CA GLY A 41 -6.18 -12.44 9.62
C GLY A 41 -6.36 -13.23 8.33
N GLN A 42 -7.20 -12.76 7.40
CA GLN A 42 -7.32 -13.36 6.07
C GLN A 42 -6.15 -12.92 5.19
N ILE A 43 -5.66 -13.85 4.36
CA ILE A 43 -4.57 -13.58 3.41
C ILE A 43 -5.18 -13.16 2.08
N HIS A 44 -4.66 -12.08 1.52
CA HIS A 44 -5.06 -11.52 0.24
C HIS A 44 -3.85 -11.35 -0.68
N THR A 45 -4.10 -11.49 -1.98
CA THR A 45 -3.15 -11.22 -3.05
C THR A 45 -3.26 -9.77 -3.54
N LYS A 46 -2.24 -9.29 -4.27
CA LYS A 46 -2.31 -8.02 -5.00
C LYS A 46 -3.58 -7.88 -5.84
N GLN A 47 -3.95 -8.92 -6.60
CA GLN A 47 -5.08 -8.83 -7.52
C GLN A 47 -6.41 -8.67 -6.78
N GLU A 48 -6.56 -9.32 -5.62
CA GLU A 48 -7.76 -9.16 -4.77
C GLU A 48 -7.87 -7.75 -4.19
N ASP A 49 -6.74 -7.16 -3.76
CA ASP A 49 -6.68 -5.79 -3.25
C ASP A 49 -7.02 -4.75 -4.35
N ILE A 50 -6.39 -4.87 -5.51
CA ILE A 50 -6.65 -3.99 -6.66
C ILE A 50 -8.11 -4.06 -7.09
N GLU A 51 -8.71 -5.25 -7.11
CA GLU A 51 -10.13 -5.41 -7.46
C GLU A 51 -11.05 -4.79 -6.40
N ALA A 52 -10.69 -4.86 -5.12
CA ALA A 52 -11.46 -4.20 -4.04
C ALA A 52 -11.46 -2.68 -4.20
N HIS A 53 -10.33 -2.07 -4.58
CA HIS A 53 -10.25 -0.65 -4.94
C HIS A 53 -10.99 -0.33 -6.25
N ARG A 54 -10.86 -1.17 -7.29
CA ARG A 54 -11.50 -0.97 -8.60
C ARG A 54 -13.02 -1.02 -8.53
N SER A 55 -13.56 -1.96 -7.75
CA SER A 55 -14.99 -2.18 -7.58
C SER A 55 -15.66 -1.11 -6.71
N GLY A 56 -14.88 -0.29 -6.02
CA GLY A 56 -15.39 0.66 -5.02
C GLY A 56 -15.85 -0.02 -3.73
N ASN A 57 -15.50 -1.31 -3.52
CA ASN A 57 -15.76 -2.01 -2.26
C ASN A 57 -14.95 -1.39 -1.11
N ILE A 58 -13.81 -0.78 -1.43
CA ILE A 58 -12.99 -0.01 -0.51
C ILE A 58 -12.94 1.44 -1.00
N GLU A 59 -13.42 2.36 -0.17
CA GLU A 59 -13.27 3.80 -0.34
C GLU A 59 -12.61 4.36 0.92
N ILE A 60 -11.50 5.07 0.73
CA ILE A 60 -10.66 5.55 1.82
C ILE A 60 -10.66 7.07 1.81
N PHE A 61 -11.32 7.66 2.80
CA PHE A 61 -11.43 9.11 2.92
C PHE A 61 -10.19 9.78 3.53
N SER A 62 -9.51 9.10 4.44
CA SER A 62 -8.24 9.56 5.03
C SER A 62 -7.37 8.40 5.45
N ILE A 63 -6.06 8.57 5.27
CA ILE A 63 -5.00 7.76 5.85
C ILE A 63 -3.97 8.74 6.37
N ASP A 64 -3.74 8.70 7.68
CA ASP A 64 -2.80 9.51 8.40
C ASP A 64 -1.79 8.60 9.08
N SER A 65 -0.58 8.53 8.53
CA SER A 65 0.52 7.75 9.09
C SER A 65 1.29 8.61 10.10
N SER A 66 1.46 8.10 11.32
CA SER A 66 2.29 8.73 12.36
C SER A 66 3.29 7.72 12.93
N GLU A 67 4.38 8.23 13.53
CA GLU A 67 5.41 7.41 14.20
C GLU A 67 6.09 6.35 13.31
N GLN A 68 6.24 6.64 12.00
CA GLN A 68 6.83 5.72 11.03
C GLN A 68 8.23 5.25 11.47
N ASN A 69 8.41 3.93 11.52
CA ASN A 69 9.64 3.28 11.95
C ASN A 69 10.23 2.47 10.79
N ILE A 70 11.30 2.99 10.17
CA ILE A 70 12.04 2.29 9.11
C ILE A 70 13.31 1.69 9.73
N ARG A 71 13.47 0.37 9.61
CA ARG A 71 14.65 -0.35 10.10
C ARG A 71 15.31 -1.08 8.94
N GLN A 72 16.53 -0.67 8.63
CA GLN A 72 17.38 -1.38 7.69
C GLN A 72 18.18 -2.43 8.46
N PHE A 73 18.05 -3.69 8.05
CA PHE A 73 18.88 -4.79 8.54
C PHE A 73 19.99 -5.05 7.50
N GLY A 74 21.21 -5.26 7.98
CA GLY A 74 22.40 -5.55 7.17
C GLY A 74 23.01 -6.87 7.56
#